data_AF-A0A927NN23-F1
#
_entry.id   AF-A0A927NN23-F1
#
_cell.length_a   1.000
_cell.length_b   1.000
_cell.length_c   1.000
_cell.angle_alpha   90.00
_cell.angle_beta   90.00
_cell.angle_gamma   90.00
#
_symmetry.space_group_name_H-M   'P 1'
#
loop_
_entity.id
_entity.type
_entity.pdbx_description
1 polymer ?
#
loop_
_entity_poly.entity_id
_entity_poly.type
_entity_poly.pdbx_seq_one_letter_code
_entity_poly.pdbx_strand_id
1 'polypeptide(L)'
;MATELEGNETLQNFIALLCDLNHQAAELLKTGNTEILSDMNDTVEKMYEIQHNGTEDAYTAIEEDAQIIYKNFNAAVTMLKSFEGNKIDKTTSEAVRIFVRNIFDANVRIVLAYGLA
;
A
#
# COMPACT_ATOMS: atom_id res chain seq x y z
N MET A 1 -8.52 -3.62 -29.92
CA MET A 1 -9.02 -2.27 -29.54
C MET A 1 -9.64 -2.25 -28.15
N ALA A 2 -10.55 -3.16 -27.77
CA ALA A 2 -11.12 -3.16 -26.40
C ALA A 2 -10.09 -3.55 -25.32
N THR A 3 -9.27 -4.57 -25.57
CA THR A 3 -8.27 -5.09 -24.62
C THR A 3 -7.11 -4.13 -24.33
N GLU A 4 -6.73 -3.27 -25.28
CA GLU A 4 -5.67 -2.26 -25.06
C GLU A 4 -6.16 -1.06 -24.24
N LEU A 5 -7.46 -0.73 -24.33
CA LEU A 5 -8.08 0.32 -23.53
C LEU A 5 -8.32 -0.16 -22.08
N GLU A 6 -8.75 -1.40 -21.90
CA GLU A 6 -9.00 -2.00 -20.58
C GLU A 6 -7.72 -2.20 -19.75
N GLY A 7 -6.60 -2.60 -20.38
CA GLY A 7 -5.29 -2.64 -19.71
C GLY A 7 -4.78 -1.25 -19.32
N ASN A 8 -5.10 -0.22 -20.11
CA ASN A 8 -4.75 1.16 -19.79
C ASN A 8 -5.57 1.70 -18.61
N GLU A 9 -6.89 1.46 -18.57
CA GLU A 9 -7.75 1.85 -17.46
C GLU A 9 -7.39 1.13 -16.16
N THR A 10 -7.08 -0.16 -16.22
CA THR A 10 -6.68 -0.96 -15.05
C THR A 10 -5.36 -0.46 -14.45
N LEU A 11 -4.37 -0.17 -15.31
CA LEU A 11 -3.10 0.41 -14.89
C LEU A 11 -3.28 1.83 -14.30
N GLN A 12 -4.14 2.65 -14.89
CA GLN A 12 -4.48 3.97 -14.34
C GLN A 12 -5.13 3.86 -12.96
N ASN A 13 -6.03 2.88 -12.77
CA ASN A 13 -6.64 2.62 -11.47
C ASN A 13 -5.60 2.17 -10.44
N PHE A 14 -4.65 1.30 -10.82
CA PHE A 14 -3.53 0.90 -9.95
C PHE A 14 -2.68 2.11 -9.53
N ILE A 15 -2.37 3.00 -10.47
CA ILE A 15 -1.63 4.24 -10.20
C ILE A 15 -2.39 5.16 -9.25
N ALA A 16 -3.71 5.31 -9.43
CA ALA A 16 -4.53 6.09 -8.50
C ALA A 16 -4.49 5.53 -7.07
N LEU A 17 -4.58 4.21 -6.94
CA LEU A 17 -4.48 3.53 -5.64
C LEU A 17 -3.10 3.70 -4.99
N LEU A 18 -2.02 3.73 -5.78
CA LEU A 18 -0.69 4.08 -5.26
C LEU A 18 -0.67 5.50 -4.68
N CYS A 19 -1.25 6.47 -5.38
CA CYS A 19 -1.34 7.85 -4.87
C CYS A 19 -2.16 7.92 -3.57
N ASP A 20 -3.29 7.22 -3.50
CA ASP A 20 -4.13 7.16 -2.31
C ASP A 20 -3.38 6.54 -1.12
N LEU A 21 -2.73 5.38 -1.34
CA LEU A 21 -1.93 4.71 -0.31
C LEU A 21 -0.79 5.60 0.20
N ASN A 22 -0.16 6.37 -0.70
CA ASN A 22 0.90 7.31 -0.32
C ASN A 22 0.37 8.43 0.57
N HIS A 23 -0.81 8.99 0.24
CA HIS A 23 -1.47 10.01 1.05
C HIS A 23 -1.84 9.47 2.44
N GLN A 24 -2.47 8.29 2.49
CA GLN A 24 -2.89 7.65 3.72
C GLN A 24 -1.70 7.30 4.63
N ALA A 25 -0.62 6.74 4.07
CA ALA A 25 0.60 6.44 4.81
C ALA A 25 1.24 7.73 5.38
N ALA A 26 1.30 8.80 4.59
CA ALA A 26 1.81 10.09 5.06
C ALA A 26 0.95 10.69 6.19
N GLU A 27 -0.38 10.59 6.09
CA GLU A 27 -1.30 11.03 7.14
C GLU A 27 -1.08 10.25 8.44
N LEU A 28 -1.02 8.92 8.38
CA LEU A 28 -0.76 8.09 9.55
C LEU A 28 0.57 8.44 10.19
N LEU A 29 1.64 8.59 9.41
CA LEU A 29 2.96 8.94 9.94
C LEU A 29 2.97 10.32 10.62
N LYS A 30 2.23 11.29 10.05
CA LYS A 30 2.14 12.67 10.56
C LYS A 30 1.28 12.77 11.81
N THR A 31 0.11 12.13 11.82
CA THR A 31 -0.92 12.33 12.85
C THR A 31 -0.95 11.21 13.89
N GLY A 32 -0.47 10.02 13.53
CA GLY A 32 -0.69 8.80 14.31
C GLY A 32 -2.14 8.31 14.29
N ASN A 33 -3.00 8.84 13.42
CA ASN A 33 -4.39 8.42 13.29
C ASN A 33 -4.43 6.98 12.75
N THR A 34 -4.79 6.02 13.60
CA THR A 34 -4.92 4.61 13.22
C THR A 34 -6.27 4.27 12.60
N GLU A 35 -7.25 5.17 12.62
CA GLU A 35 -8.56 4.95 11.99
C GLU A 35 -8.44 4.79 10.47
N ILE A 36 -7.45 5.46 9.86
CA ILE A 36 -7.16 5.40 8.41
C ILE A 36 -6.68 4.01 7.95
N LEU A 37 -6.32 3.11 8.88
CA LEU A 37 -5.86 1.77 8.53
C LEU A 37 -6.94 0.93 7.84
N SER A 38 -8.21 1.20 8.09
CA SER A 38 -9.30 0.56 7.34
C SER A 38 -9.25 0.97 5.87
N ASP A 39 -9.11 2.27 5.59
CA ASP A 39 -9.03 2.78 4.22
C ASP A 39 -7.75 2.30 3.51
N MET A 40 -6.64 2.21 4.25
CA MET A 40 -5.41 1.61 3.75
C MET A 40 -5.59 0.13 3.41
N ASN A 41 -6.37 -0.63 4.18
CA ASN A 41 -6.65 -2.04 3.89
C ASN A 41 -7.38 -2.19 2.56
N ASP A 42 -8.46 -1.44 2.38
CA ASP A 42 -9.24 -1.46 1.14
C ASP A 42 -8.39 -1.07 -0.08
N THR A 43 -7.48 -0.11 0.11
CA THR A 43 -6.56 0.34 -0.96
C THR A 43 -5.56 -0.75 -1.31
N VAL A 44 -4.93 -1.36 -0.30
CA VAL A 44 -3.93 -2.42 -0.47
C VAL A 44 -4.54 -3.69 -1.07
N GLU A 45 -5.75 -4.07 -0.67
CA GLU A 45 -6.47 -5.21 -1.25
C GLU A 45 -6.76 -5.00 -2.74
N LYS A 46 -7.28 -3.82 -3.13
CA LYS A 46 -7.53 -3.51 -4.54
C LYS A 46 -6.24 -3.47 -5.38
N MET A 47 -5.15 -2.93 -4.81
CA MET A 47 -3.84 -2.97 -5.47
C MET A 47 -3.40 -4.40 -5.72
N TYR A 48 -3.51 -5.26 -4.71
CA TYR A 48 -3.16 -6.68 -4.82
C TYR A 48 -4.01 -7.39 -5.88
N GLU A 49 -5.32 -7.18 -5.88
CA GLU A 49 -6.23 -7.77 -6.87
C GLU A 49 -5.86 -7.37 -8.30
N ILE A 50 -5.56 -6.08 -8.53
CA ILE A 50 -5.19 -5.59 -9.87
C ILE A 50 -3.85 -6.18 -10.31
N GLN A 51 -2.82 -6.09 -9.48
CA GLN A 51 -1.48 -6.54 -9.85
C GLN A 51 -1.40 -8.07 -9.97
N HIS A 52 -2.10 -8.83 -9.13
CA HIS A 52 -2.07 -10.30 -9.16
C HIS A 52 -2.83 -10.89 -10.36
N ASN A 53 -3.90 -10.22 -10.79
CA ASN A 53 -4.68 -10.66 -11.96
C ASN A 53 -4.21 -10.00 -13.28
N GLY A 54 -3.39 -8.96 -13.18
CA GLY A 54 -2.79 -8.27 -14.32
C GLY A 54 -1.78 -9.14 -15.07
N THR A 55 -1.63 -8.88 -16.37
CA THR A 55 -0.70 -9.61 -17.26
C THR A 55 0.35 -8.71 -17.89
N GLU A 56 0.29 -7.41 -17.60
CA GLU A 56 1.15 -6.38 -18.12
C GLU A 56 2.56 -6.44 -17.50
N ASP A 57 3.60 -6.27 -18.32
CA ASP A 57 5.01 -6.22 -17.89
C ASP A 57 5.24 -5.15 -16.80
N ALA A 58 4.42 -4.10 -16.79
CA ALA A 58 4.43 -3.03 -15.81
C ALA A 58 4.22 -3.54 -14.37
N TYR A 59 3.47 -4.62 -14.16
CA TYR A 59 3.27 -5.23 -12.85
C TYR A 59 4.44 -6.10 -12.42
N THR A 60 5.06 -6.81 -13.38
CA THR A 60 6.26 -7.61 -13.12
C THR A 60 7.44 -6.72 -12.71
N ALA A 61 7.58 -5.55 -13.33
CA ALA A 61 8.65 -4.60 -13.04
C ALA A 61 8.63 -4.05 -11.59
N ILE A 62 7.47 -4.11 -10.92
CA ILE A 62 7.26 -3.54 -9.59
C ILE A 62 6.95 -4.59 -8.52
N GLU A 63 6.99 -5.88 -8.88
CA GLU A 63 6.60 -7.01 -8.02
C GLU A 63 7.31 -6.97 -6.66
N GLU A 64 8.62 -6.74 -6.64
CA GLU A 64 9.39 -6.72 -5.39
C GLU A 64 8.91 -5.61 -4.43
N ASP A 65 8.64 -4.41 -4.95
CA ASP A 65 8.16 -3.28 -4.16
C ASP A 65 6.70 -3.47 -3.75
N ALA A 66 5.84 -4.02 -4.61
CA ALA A 66 4.46 -4.37 -4.25
C ALA A 66 4.44 -5.39 -3.11
N GLN A 67 5.29 -6.41 -3.14
CA GLN A 67 5.44 -7.38 -2.06
C GLN A 67 5.88 -6.74 -0.74
N ILE A 68 6.73 -5.70 -0.79
CA ILE A 68 7.08 -4.92 0.41
C ILE A 68 5.83 -4.25 0.98
N ILE A 69 5.00 -3.62 0.15
CA ILE A 69 3.75 -2.99 0.58
C ILE A 69 2.86 -4.02 1.29
N TYR A 70 2.55 -5.15 0.64
CA TYR A 70 1.61 -6.14 1.17
C TYR A 70 2.09 -6.78 2.47
N LYS A 71 3.37 -7.17 2.54
CA LYS A 71 3.94 -7.81 3.73
C LYS A 71 3.97 -6.85 4.93
N ASN A 72 4.36 -5.60 4.71
CA ASN A 72 4.40 -4.60 5.78
C ASN A 72 2.99 -4.22 6.24
N PHE A 73 2.02 -4.13 5.32
CA PHE A 73 0.66 -3.82 5.69
C PHE A 73 0.03 -4.95 6.53
N ASN A 74 0.19 -6.20 6.09
CA ASN A 74 -0.26 -7.37 6.86
C ASN A 74 0.42 -7.45 8.24
N ALA A 75 1.71 -7.11 8.34
CA ALA A 75 2.42 -7.05 9.61
C ALA A 75 1.87 -5.96 10.54
N ALA A 76 1.55 -4.78 10.02
CA ALA A 76 0.93 -3.69 10.79
C ALA A 76 -0.44 -4.10 11.33
N VAL A 77 -1.31 -4.68 10.49
CA VAL A 77 -2.64 -5.16 10.89
C VAL A 77 -2.55 -6.29 11.91
N THR A 78 -1.68 -7.28 11.68
CA THR A 78 -1.46 -8.41 12.60
C THR A 78 -1.01 -7.91 13.97
N MET A 79 -0.08 -6.94 13.97
CA MET A 79 0.40 -6.36 15.21
C MET A 79 -0.73 -5.67 15.96
N LEU A 80 -1.53 -4.82 15.30
CA LEU A 80 -2.63 -4.10 15.95
C LEU A 80 -3.74 -5.03 16.47
N LYS A 81 -4.13 -6.05 15.70
CA LYS A 81 -5.09 -7.09 16.14
C LYS A 81 -4.61 -7.81 17.40
N SER A 82 -3.31 -8.02 17.54
CA SER A 82 -2.73 -8.66 18.74
C SER A 82 -2.89 -7.82 20.02
N PHE A 83 -3.32 -6.56 19.91
CA PHE A 83 -3.58 -5.66 21.03
C PHE A 83 -5.07 -5.29 21.19
N GLU A 84 -6.00 -5.87 20.41
CA GLU A 84 -7.44 -5.65 20.62
C GLU A 84 -7.84 -6.11 22.04
N GLY A 85 -8.09 -5.12 22.92
CA GLY A 85 -8.43 -5.33 24.33
C GLY A 85 -7.42 -4.73 25.33
N ASN A 86 -6.21 -4.35 24.87
CA ASN A 86 -5.19 -3.66 25.67
C ASN A 86 -4.86 -2.29 25.06
N LYS A 87 -4.39 -1.34 25.88
CA LYS A 87 -3.86 -0.08 25.33
C LYS A 87 -2.63 -0.39 24.49
N ILE A 88 -2.62 0.08 23.24
CA ILE A 88 -1.43 0.06 22.38
C ILE A 88 -0.30 0.77 23.12
N ASP A 89 0.80 0.05 23.36
CA ASP A 89 1.98 0.63 23.98
C ASP A 89 2.85 1.40 22.96
N LYS A 90 3.83 2.14 23.49
CA LYS A 90 4.72 2.95 22.68
C LYS A 90 5.52 2.11 21.68
N THR A 91 6.00 0.94 22.09
CA THR A 91 6.78 0.01 21.27
C THR A 91 5.98 -0.46 20.05
N THR A 92 4.71 -0.79 20.26
CA THR A 92 3.79 -1.24 19.22
C THR A 92 3.50 -0.13 18.23
N SER A 93 3.27 1.09 18.73
CA SER A 93 3.08 2.27 17.89
C SER A 93 4.33 2.59 17.04
N GLU A 94 5.53 2.41 17.59
CA GLU A 94 6.79 2.58 16.86
C GLU A 94 6.98 1.52 15.77
N ALA A 95 6.67 0.26 16.06
CA ALA A 95 6.74 -0.82 15.08
C ALA A 95 5.74 -0.63 13.92
N VAL A 96 4.50 -0.25 14.20
CA VAL A 96 3.50 0.09 13.16
C VAL A 96 4.00 1.23 12.28
N ARG A 97 4.62 2.28 12.86
CA ARG A 97 5.22 3.37 12.09
C ARG A 97 6.36 2.91 11.18
N ILE A 98 7.16 1.93 11.60
CA ILE A 98 8.22 1.34 10.76
C ILE A 98 7.61 0.63 9.55
N PHE A 99 6.57 -0.19 9.77
CA PHE A 99 5.88 -0.86 8.66
C PHE A 99 5.26 0.13 7.68
N VAL A 100 4.60 1.17 8.18
CA VAL A 100 4.00 2.21 7.33
C VAL A 100 5.07 3.02 6.57
N ARG A 101 6.24 3.25 7.17
CA ARG A 101 7.37 3.86 6.45
C ARG A 101 7.89 2.98 5.31
N ASN A 102 8.02 1.68 5.54
CA ASN A 102 8.43 0.75 4.49
C ASN A 102 7.43 0.73 3.31
N ILE A 103 6.13 0.82 3.62
CA ILE A 103 5.06 0.97 2.61
C ILE A 103 5.26 2.27 1.82
N PHE A 104 5.45 3.39 2.51
CA PHE A 104 5.67 4.69 1.87
C PHE A 104 6.89 4.67 0.93
N ASP A 105 8.03 4.17 1.41
CA ASP A 105 9.26 4.12 0.63
C ASP A 105 9.12 3.20 -0.60
N ALA A 106 8.43 2.07 -0.47
CA ALA A 106 8.13 1.18 -1.60
C ALA A 106 7.21 1.84 -2.61
N ASN A 107 6.15 2.50 -2.15
CA ASN A 107 5.21 3.23 -3.01
C ASN A 107 5.94 4.30 -3.85
N VAL A 108 6.81 5.09 -3.21
CA VAL A 108 7.65 6.08 -3.92
C VAL A 108 8.52 5.43 -5.00
N ARG A 109 9.10 4.25 -4.74
CA ARG A 109 9.90 3.53 -5.75
C ARG A 109 9.05 3.06 -6.94
N ILE A 110 7.83 2.58 -6.70
CA ILE A 110 6.90 2.19 -7.76
C ILE A 110 6.49 3.40 -8.62
N VAL A 111 6.15 4.52 -7.97
CA VAL A 111 5.81 5.78 -8.66
C VAL A 111 6.98 6.27 -9.53
N LEU A 112 8.21 6.20 -9.03
CA LEU A 112 9.42 6.51 -9.79
C LEU A 112 9.64 5.56 -10.98
N ALA A 113 9.40 4.25 -10.80
CA ALA A 113 9.52 3.26 -11.86
C ALA A 113 8.54 3.51 -13.02
N TYR A 114 7.36 4.07 -12.73
CA TYR A 114 6.40 4.51 -13.73
C TYR A 114 6.65 5.92 -14.29
N GLY A 115 7.68 6.63 -13.82
CA GLY A 115 8.00 7.98 -14.29
C GLY A 115 7.00 9.05 -13.84
N LEU A 116 6.35 8.83 -12.69
CA LEU A 116 5.27 9.68 -12.17
C LEU A 116 5.73 10.67 -11.07
N ALA A 117 7.04 10.89 -10.93
CA ALA A 117 7.64 11.70 -9.86
C ALA A 117 7.84 13.17 -10.21
#